data_AF-A0A812FGU6-F1
#
_entry.id   AF-A0A812FGU6-F1
#
_cell.length_a   1.000
_cell.length_b   1.000
_cell.length_c   1.000
_cell.angle_alpha   90.00
_cell.angle_beta   90.00
_cell.angle_gamma   90.00
#
_symmetry.space_group_name_H-M   'P 1'
#
loop_
_entity.id
_entity.type
_entity.pdbx_description
1 polymer ?
#
loop_
_entity_poly.entity_id
_entity_poly.type
_entity_poly.pdbx_seq_one_letter_code
_entity_poly.pdbx_strand_id
1 'polypeptide(L)'
;MNKNVLITDLDNTLFDWFSIWHASNAAMLEKVYEITGLNSDVILPEMKKVHQEHGTAEYAFILQSLPSLLSLYGSEEGVNMALDEAIHAFRSARKKHFQLYPTVESTLKSLKEKGVLIVAYTESKSYYTSYRLKTFGLDSYIDYLFSPPDHELPDELGSGTKFNFQLTKPRHTPEGETKPNPKLLLDIISEVGANVEDCVYIGDSEMKDIDMAQQAGVTDVFARYGTSHFEQNVEGYDLLRSVTHWTDADVEREKMIKENYHSMPPTYSVDSFSELLDLFDFCAFDGKKHEQ
;
A
#
# COMPACT_ATOMS: atom_id res chain seq x y z
N MET A 1 -0.11 -18.52 -22.03
CA MET A 1 0.08 -17.31 -22.87
C MET A 1 1.40 -16.68 -22.46
N ASN A 2 2.20 -16.21 -23.42
CA ASN A 2 3.47 -15.59 -23.10
C ASN A 2 3.22 -14.20 -22.49
N LYS A 3 3.87 -13.89 -21.38
CA LYS A 3 3.76 -12.61 -20.68
C LYS A 3 5.16 -12.10 -20.36
N ASN A 4 5.40 -10.81 -20.50
CA ASN A 4 6.73 -10.23 -20.25
C ASN A 4 6.71 -9.04 -19.28
N VAL A 5 5.51 -8.62 -18.82
CA VAL A 5 5.33 -7.60 -17.79
C VAL A 5 4.38 -8.09 -16.69
N LEU A 6 4.81 -7.95 -15.44
CA LEU A 6 3.96 -8.05 -14.26
C LEU A 6 3.71 -6.65 -13.71
N ILE A 7 2.44 -6.28 -13.57
CA ILE A 7 1.99 -5.11 -12.81
C ILE A 7 1.36 -5.63 -11.53
N THR A 8 1.80 -5.15 -10.38
CA THR A 8 1.32 -5.62 -9.08
C THR A 8 0.88 -4.46 -8.21
N ASP A 9 -0.24 -4.65 -7.52
CA ASP A 9 -0.52 -3.91 -6.30
C ASP A 9 0.48 -4.30 -5.18
N LEU A 10 0.51 -3.54 -4.09
CA LEU A 10 1.41 -3.76 -2.95
C LEU A 10 0.67 -4.18 -1.68
N ASP A 11 -0.20 -3.31 -1.16
CA ASP A 11 -0.78 -3.45 0.17
C ASP A 11 -1.88 -4.53 0.11
N ASN A 12 -1.73 -5.60 0.89
CA ASN A 12 -2.53 -6.83 0.83
C ASN A 12 -2.35 -7.67 -0.44
N THR A 13 -1.39 -7.31 -1.31
CA THR A 13 -0.99 -8.14 -2.47
C THR A 13 0.39 -8.77 -2.27
N LEU A 14 1.42 -7.99 -1.91
CA LEU A 14 2.77 -8.49 -1.64
C LEU A 14 3.02 -8.74 -0.15
N PHE A 15 2.31 -8.03 0.72
CA PHE A 15 2.39 -8.15 2.17
C PHE A 15 1.08 -7.71 2.81
N ASP A 16 0.80 -8.22 4.01
CA ASP A 16 -0.39 -7.88 4.79
C ASP A 16 -0.22 -6.51 5.47
N TRP A 17 -0.61 -5.45 4.77
CA TRP A 17 -0.51 -4.09 5.30
C TRP A 17 -1.43 -3.92 6.51
N PHE A 18 -2.64 -4.48 6.46
CA PHE A 18 -3.64 -4.29 7.51
C PHE A 18 -3.21 -4.89 8.85
N SER A 19 -2.65 -6.10 8.86
CA SER A 19 -2.13 -6.71 10.10
C SER A 19 -0.91 -5.96 10.63
N ILE A 20 -0.01 -5.49 9.75
CA ILE A 20 1.11 -4.63 10.15
C ILE A 20 0.59 -3.36 10.84
N TRP A 21 -0.36 -2.68 10.20
CA TRP A 21 -0.95 -1.45 10.69
C TRP A 21 -1.69 -1.67 12.00
N HIS A 22 -2.60 -2.65 12.06
CA HIS A 22 -3.42 -2.92 13.23
C HIS A 22 -2.58 -3.33 14.43
N ALA A 23 -1.70 -4.32 14.28
CA ALA A 23 -0.91 -4.82 15.39
C ALA A 23 0.01 -3.74 15.98
N SER A 24 0.59 -2.89 15.12
CA SER A 24 1.45 -1.79 15.59
C SER A 24 0.67 -0.68 16.27
N ASN A 25 -0.46 -0.24 15.72
CA ASN A 25 -1.29 0.81 16.31
C ASN A 25 -1.99 0.35 17.59
N ALA A 26 -2.51 -0.88 17.64
CA ALA A 26 -3.14 -1.42 18.85
C ALA A 26 -2.14 -1.47 20.02
N ALA A 27 -0.92 -1.98 19.78
CA ALA A 27 0.13 -2.04 20.81
C ALA A 27 0.57 -0.65 21.29
N MET A 28 0.63 0.33 20.37
CA MET A 28 0.91 1.71 20.72
C MET A 28 -0.19 2.30 21.60
N LEU A 29 -1.45 2.18 21.17
CA LEU A 29 -2.60 2.78 21.83
C LEU A 29 -2.82 2.21 23.23
N GLU A 30 -2.64 0.90 23.41
CA GLU A 30 -2.67 0.26 24.73
C GLU A 30 -1.74 0.98 25.73
N LYS A 31 -0.49 1.26 25.29
CA LYS A 31 0.49 1.98 26.11
C LYS A 31 0.18 3.46 26.27
N VAL A 32 -0.35 4.11 25.24
CA VAL A 32 -0.80 5.50 25.35
C VAL A 32 -1.88 5.62 26.44
N TYR A 33 -2.88 4.75 26.43
CA TYR A 33 -3.95 4.77 27.44
C TYR A 33 -3.42 4.47 28.84
N GLU A 34 -2.53 3.50 28.99
CA GLU A 34 -1.89 3.16 30.27
C GLU A 34 -1.10 4.34 30.86
N ILE A 35 -0.27 4.99 30.05
CA ILE A 35 0.66 6.06 30.52
C ILE A 35 -0.09 7.37 30.79
N THR A 36 -1.05 7.72 29.94
CA THR A 36 -1.70 9.03 29.99
C THR A 36 -2.98 9.05 30.83
N GLY A 37 -3.62 7.89 31.02
CA GLY A 37 -4.97 7.80 31.57
C GLY A 37 -6.07 8.35 30.65
N LEU A 38 -5.73 8.77 29.42
CA LEU A 38 -6.71 9.15 28.39
C LEU A 38 -7.35 7.89 27.79
N ASN A 39 -8.50 8.06 27.15
CA ASN A 39 -9.25 6.98 26.53
C ASN A 39 -9.43 7.22 25.01
N SER A 40 -10.03 6.23 24.36
CA SER A 40 -10.31 6.24 22.92
C SER A 40 -11.16 7.42 22.46
N ASP A 41 -12.06 7.92 23.30
CA ASP A 41 -12.97 9.02 22.96
C ASP A 41 -12.24 10.36 22.79
N VAL A 42 -11.01 10.46 23.31
CA VAL A 42 -10.12 11.61 23.13
C VAL A 42 -9.10 11.33 22.02
N ILE A 43 -8.37 10.22 22.12
CA ILE A 43 -7.21 9.96 21.26
C ILE A 43 -7.63 9.67 19.81
N LEU A 44 -8.64 8.83 19.57
CA LEU A 44 -8.98 8.40 18.20
C LEU A 44 -9.53 9.55 17.34
N PRO A 45 -10.41 10.45 17.84
CA PRO A 45 -10.82 11.62 17.07
C PRO A 45 -9.68 12.57 16.72
N GLU A 46 -8.73 12.79 17.63
CA GLU A 46 -7.54 13.60 17.35
C GLU A 46 -6.65 12.94 16.29
N MET A 47 -6.40 11.63 16.41
CA MET A 47 -5.66 10.87 15.40
C MET A 47 -6.33 10.96 14.04
N LYS A 48 -7.66 10.80 13.98
CA LYS A 48 -8.43 10.89 12.73
C LYS A 48 -8.20 12.22 12.04
N LYS A 49 -8.24 13.32 12.80
CA LYS A 49 -8.02 14.67 12.25
C LYS A 49 -6.61 14.81 11.66
N VAL A 50 -5.58 14.36 12.38
CA VAL A 50 -4.19 14.39 11.90
C VAL A 50 -4.02 13.50 10.65
N HIS A 51 -4.61 12.32 10.64
CA HIS A 51 -4.59 11.44 9.46
C HIS A 51 -5.28 12.07 8.24
N GLN A 52 -6.42 12.73 8.42
CA GLN A 52 -7.10 13.47 7.35
C GLN A 52 -6.25 14.63 6.83
N GLU A 53 -5.59 15.38 7.72
CA GLU A 53 -4.68 16.49 7.35
C GLU A 53 -3.49 16.00 6.51
N HIS A 54 -2.95 14.82 6.82
CA HIS A 54 -1.80 14.23 6.11
C HIS A 54 -2.17 13.22 5.01
N GLY A 55 -3.45 12.94 4.80
CA GLY A 55 -3.91 11.97 3.79
C GLY A 55 -3.31 10.57 3.95
N THR A 56 -3.06 10.12 5.19
CA THR A 56 -2.49 8.80 5.48
C THR A 56 -2.86 8.32 6.88
N ALA A 57 -3.03 7.00 7.05
CA ALA A 57 -3.21 6.35 8.35
C ALA A 57 -1.89 5.87 8.98
N GLU A 58 -0.74 6.23 8.38
CA GLU A 58 0.60 5.78 8.82
C GLU A 58 1.50 6.95 9.25
N TYR A 59 0.91 8.09 9.63
CA TYR A 59 1.68 9.30 9.92
C TYR A 59 2.71 9.07 11.05
N ALA A 60 4.00 9.27 10.74
CA ALA A 60 5.09 8.90 11.64
C ALA A 60 5.13 9.72 12.94
N PHE A 61 4.55 10.93 12.94
CA PHE A 61 4.55 11.86 14.06
C PHE A 61 3.17 12.01 14.72
N ILE A 62 2.35 10.96 14.63
CA ILE A 62 0.96 10.98 15.08
C ILE A 62 0.83 11.41 16.55
N LEU A 63 1.65 10.87 17.46
CA LEU A 63 1.56 11.17 18.90
C LEU A 63 1.93 12.62 19.22
N GLN A 64 2.99 13.12 18.59
CA GLN A 64 3.48 14.49 18.78
C GLN A 64 2.51 15.53 18.21
N SER A 65 1.59 15.11 17.34
CA SER A 65 0.60 15.97 16.70
C SER A 65 -0.74 16.00 17.43
N LEU A 66 -0.92 15.22 18.50
CA LEU A 66 -2.18 15.14 19.24
C LEU A 66 -2.29 16.31 20.25
N PRO A 67 -3.31 17.18 20.13
CA PRO A 67 -3.50 18.30 21.07
C PRO A 67 -3.55 17.89 22.54
N SER A 68 -4.19 16.76 22.87
CA SER A 68 -4.28 16.31 24.27
C SER A 68 -2.91 15.91 24.83
N LEU A 69 -2.07 15.28 24.02
CA LEU A 69 -0.72 14.86 24.42
C LEU A 69 0.23 16.05 24.54
N LEU A 70 0.15 17.00 23.59
CA LEU A 70 0.90 18.26 23.67
C LEU A 70 0.50 19.08 24.90
N SER A 71 -0.79 19.12 25.24
CA SER A 71 -1.24 19.80 26.47
C SER A 71 -0.73 19.11 27.74
N LEU A 72 -0.56 17.79 27.73
CA LEU A 72 -0.11 17.02 28.89
C LEU A 72 1.40 17.14 29.12
N TYR A 73 2.18 17.15 28.03
CA TYR A 73 3.65 17.08 28.09
C TYR A 73 4.37 18.35 27.61
N GLY A 74 3.62 19.36 27.18
CA GLY A 74 4.09 20.73 26.90
C GLY A 74 4.86 20.93 25.59
N SER A 75 5.40 19.88 24.97
CA SER A 75 6.16 19.95 23.71
C SER A 75 6.22 18.59 23.02
N GLU A 76 6.56 18.55 21.73
CA GLU A 76 6.77 17.30 20.98
C GLU A 76 7.87 16.43 21.58
N GLU A 77 8.96 17.05 22.06
CA GLU A 77 10.03 16.35 22.77
C GLU A 77 9.52 15.74 24.09
N GLY A 78 8.70 16.50 24.83
CA GLY A 78 8.04 16.01 26.04
C GLY A 78 7.14 14.80 25.76
N VAL A 79 6.35 14.83 24.68
CA VAL A 79 5.53 13.70 24.23
C VAL A 79 6.39 12.49 23.92
N ASN A 80 7.47 12.67 23.15
CA ASN A 80 8.40 11.58 22.80
C ASN A 80 9.03 10.94 24.03
N MET A 81 9.52 11.75 24.97
CA MET A 81 10.13 11.25 26.20
C MET A 81 9.12 10.51 27.08
N ALA A 82 7.91 11.04 27.23
CA ALA A 82 6.88 10.44 28.06
C ALA A 82 6.28 9.17 27.47
N LEU A 83 6.21 9.07 26.14
CA LEU A 83 5.60 7.95 25.42
C LEU A 83 6.62 7.04 24.72
N ASP A 84 7.88 7.06 25.15
CA ASP A 84 8.94 6.20 24.58
C ASP A 84 8.53 4.71 24.62
N GLU A 85 7.89 4.26 25.72
CA GLU A 85 7.37 2.90 25.83
C GLU A 85 6.29 2.57 24.78
N ALA A 86 5.40 3.52 24.47
CA ALA A 86 4.38 3.33 23.43
C ALA A 86 5.00 3.29 22.03
N ILE A 87 5.99 4.16 21.77
CA ILE A 87 6.75 4.16 20.52
C ILE A 87 7.53 2.85 20.35
N HIS A 88 8.12 2.34 21.43
CA HIS A 88 8.81 1.05 21.43
C HIS A 88 7.84 -0.12 21.20
N ALA A 89 6.66 -0.09 21.81
CA ALA A 89 5.60 -1.08 21.59
C ALA A 89 5.16 -1.11 20.11
N PHE A 90 4.90 0.06 19.53
CA PHE A 90 4.59 0.22 18.10
C PHE A 90 5.65 -0.44 17.22
N ARG A 91 6.93 -0.06 17.42
CA ARG A 91 8.06 -0.55 16.61
C ARG A 91 8.26 -2.06 16.76
N SER A 92 8.11 -2.58 17.97
CA SER A 92 8.25 -4.01 18.26
C SER A 92 7.15 -4.83 17.59
N ALA A 93 5.89 -4.40 17.73
CA ALA A 93 4.75 -5.05 17.11
C ALA A 93 4.83 -4.97 15.58
N ARG A 94 5.20 -3.82 15.02
CA ARG A 94 5.44 -3.64 13.58
C ARG A 94 6.48 -4.63 13.09
N LYS A 95 7.66 -4.69 13.71
CA LYS A 95 8.75 -5.60 13.32
C LYS A 95 8.33 -7.07 13.33
N LYS A 96 7.49 -7.50 14.28
CA LYS A 96 7.00 -8.87 14.36
C LYS A 96 6.11 -9.25 13.17
N HIS A 97 5.28 -8.32 12.69
CA HIS A 97 4.31 -8.55 11.61
C HIS A 97 4.83 -8.12 10.23
N PHE A 98 5.98 -7.45 10.16
CA PHE A 98 6.57 -6.96 8.92
C PHE A 98 7.14 -8.12 8.08
N GLN A 99 6.25 -8.81 7.35
CA GLN A 99 6.56 -9.97 6.51
C GLN A 99 5.83 -9.89 5.17
N LEU A 100 6.48 -10.37 4.11
CA LEU A 100 5.83 -10.62 2.82
C LEU A 100 4.90 -11.83 2.96
N TYR A 101 3.88 -11.92 2.10
CA TYR A 101 3.14 -13.17 2.00
C TYR A 101 4.08 -14.31 1.57
N PRO A 102 3.77 -15.57 1.96
CA PRO A 102 4.51 -16.72 1.48
C PRO A 102 4.67 -16.70 -0.04
N THR A 103 5.82 -17.14 -0.52
CA THR A 103 6.19 -17.25 -1.95
C THR A 103 6.40 -15.95 -2.72
N VAL A 104 6.05 -14.77 -2.19
CA VAL A 104 6.21 -13.49 -2.90
C VAL A 104 7.66 -13.24 -3.31
N GLU A 105 8.60 -13.28 -2.37
CA GLU A 105 10.01 -13.00 -2.66
C GLU A 105 10.60 -13.99 -3.68
N SER A 106 10.38 -15.29 -3.48
CA SER A 106 10.90 -16.32 -4.39
C SER A 106 10.33 -16.17 -5.81
N THR A 107 9.06 -15.79 -5.93
CA THR A 107 8.40 -15.61 -7.23
C THR A 107 8.91 -14.35 -7.93
N LEU A 108 9.00 -13.22 -7.23
CA LEU A 108 9.58 -12.00 -7.78
C LEU A 108 11.02 -12.23 -8.26
N LYS A 109 11.81 -12.97 -7.48
CA LYS A 109 13.16 -13.38 -7.87
C LYS A 109 13.15 -14.20 -9.16
N SER A 110 12.31 -15.23 -9.26
CA SER A 110 12.21 -16.05 -10.48
C SER A 110 11.75 -15.27 -11.71
N LEU A 111 10.81 -14.32 -11.54
CA LEU A 111 10.39 -13.42 -12.62
C LEU A 111 11.54 -12.52 -13.08
N LYS A 112 12.35 -12.01 -12.15
CA LYS A 112 13.53 -11.20 -12.50
C LYS A 112 14.63 -12.01 -13.17
N GLU A 113 14.88 -13.25 -12.74
CA GLU A 113 15.81 -14.16 -13.42
C GLU A 113 15.37 -14.47 -14.86
N LYS A 114 14.06 -14.48 -15.14
CA LYS A 114 13.48 -14.59 -16.49
C LYS A 114 13.54 -13.30 -17.31
N GLY A 115 13.96 -12.18 -16.72
CA GLY A 115 14.02 -10.88 -17.38
C GLY A 115 12.67 -10.18 -17.53
N VAL A 116 11.67 -10.55 -16.72
CA VAL A 116 10.36 -9.89 -16.69
C VAL A 116 10.49 -8.46 -16.18
N LEU A 117 9.75 -7.54 -16.77
CA LEU A 117 9.58 -6.19 -16.24
C LEU A 117 8.52 -6.22 -15.12
N ILE A 118 8.89 -5.75 -13.93
CA ILE A 118 8.00 -5.72 -12.76
C ILE A 118 7.69 -4.27 -12.40
N VAL A 119 6.41 -3.92 -12.45
CA VAL A 119 5.88 -2.60 -12.14
C VAL A 119 4.99 -2.70 -10.90
N ALA A 120 5.25 -1.88 -9.89
CA ALA A 120 4.35 -1.73 -8.75
C ALA A 120 3.46 -0.50 -8.95
N TYR A 121 2.15 -0.64 -8.71
CA TYR A 121 1.20 0.47 -8.72
C TYR A 121 0.33 0.45 -7.46
N THR A 122 0.47 1.49 -6.65
CA THR A 122 -0.29 1.66 -5.39
C THR A 122 -0.91 3.05 -5.29
N GLU A 123 -1.96 3.17 -4.49
CA GLU A 123 -2.59 4.44 -4.10
C GLU A 123 -1.97 5.01 -2.79
N SER A 124 -1.08 4.25 -2.15
CA SER A 124 -0.35 4.66 -0.96
C SER A 124 0.74 5.70 -1.27
N LYS A 125 0.86 6.72 -0.42
CA LYS A 125 1.79 7.85 -0.55
C LYS A 125 3.26 7.41 -0.70
N SER A 126 4.02 8.12 -1.54
CA SER A 126 5.35 7.71 -1.98
C SER A 126 6.36 7.43 -0.88
N TYR A 127 6.38 8.17 0.23
CA TYR A 127 7.37 8.01 1.30
C TYR A 127 7.18 6.68 2.03
N TYR A 128 5.95 6.40 2.46
CA TYR A 128 5.63 5.18 3.21
C TYR A 128 5.81 3.94 2.33
N THR A 129 5.35 4.03 1.08
CA THR A 129 5.55 2.99 0.08
C THR A 129 7.03 2.72 -0.16
N SER A 130 7.84 3.76 -0.37
CA SER A 130 9.28 3.65 -0.60
C SER A 130 10.02 3.06 0.60
N TYR A 131 9.63 3.46 1.82
CA TYR A 131 10.14 2.88 3.06
C TYR A 131 9.86 1.38 3.14
N ARG A 132 8.62 0.96 2.86
CA ARG A 132 8.22 -0.45 2.88
C ARG A 132 9.01 -1.24 1.84
N LEU A 133 9.07 -0.74 0.60
CA LEU A 133 9.79 -1.38 -0.51
C LEU A 133 11.25 -1.69 -0.14
N LYS A 134 11.94 -0.68 0.42
CA LYS A 134 13.34 -0.80 0.82
C LYS A 134 13.53 -1.72 2.02
N THR A 135 12.63 -1.66 3.00
CA THR A 135 12.74 -2.47 4.21
C THR A 135 12.45 -3.95 3.93
N PHE A 136 11.56 -4.25 2.99
CA PHE A 136 11.32 -5.62 2.51
C PHE A 136 12.37 -6.12 1.50
N GLY A 137 13.27 -5.25 1.03
CA GLY A 137 14.23 -5.59 -0.03
C GLY A 137 13.61 -5.76 -1.42
N LEU A 138 12.35 -5.35 -1.59
CA LEU A 138 11.61 -5.42 -2.85
C LEU A 138 12.19 -4.49 -3.92
N ASP A 139 12.99 -3.50 -3.51
CA ASP A 139 13.70 -2.59 -4.40
C ASP A 139 14.77 -3.26 -5.27
N SER A 140 15.09 -4.53 -5.00
CA SER A 140 15.96 -5.39 -5.79
C SER A 140 15.22 -6.06 -6.96
N TYR A 141 13.88 -6.10 -6.90
CA TYR A 141 13.06 -6.82 -7.87
C TYR A 141 12.17 -5.91 -8.69
N ILE A 142 11.60 -4.86 -8.09
CA ILE A 142 10.66 -3.96 -8.77
C ILE A 142 11.41 -2.94 -9.62
N ASP A 143 11.10 -2.85 -10.92
CA ASP A 143 11.75 -1.90 -11.84
C ASP A 143 11.17 -0.49 -11.71
N TYR A 144 9.84 -0.38 -11.63
CA TYR A 144 9.14 0.90 -11.52
C TYR A 144 8.13 0.88 -10.38
N LEU A 145 8.05 1.98 -9.64
CA LEU A 145 7.05 2.18 -8.59
C LEU A 145 6.21 3.41 -8.93
N PHE A 146 4.93 3.22 -9.23
CA PHE A 146 3.95 4.29 -9.40
C PHE A 146 3.15 4.48 -8.11
N SER A 147 3.20 5.68 -7.55
CA SER A 147 2.50 6.05 -6.31
C SER A 147 2.17 7.55 -6.28
N PRO A 148 1.10 7.97 -5.59
CA PRO A 148 0.83 9.39 -5.38
C PRO A 148 2.00 10.09 -4.67
N PRO A 149 2.32 11.34 -5.01
CA PRO A 149 3.32 12.09 -4.28
C PRO A 149 2.91 12.30 -2.82
N ASP A 150 3.90 12.39 -1.94
CA ASP A 150 3.69 12.87 -0.58
C ASP A 150 3.23 14.33 -0.57
N HIS A 151 2.65 14.75 0.54
CA HIS A 151 2.49 16.18 0.84
C HIS A 151 3.87 16.81 1.08
N GLU A 152 3.99 18.14 1.01
CA GLU A 152 5.22 18.83 1.44
C GLU A 152 5.50 18.45 2.90
N LEU A 153 6.56 17.67 3.12
CA LEU A 153 7.02 17.33 4.46
C LEU A 153 7.71 18.57 5.04
N PRO A 154 7.53 18.88 6.34
CA PRO A 154 8.27 19.96 7.00
C PRO A 154 9.78 19.83 6.75
N ASP A 155 10.49 20.95 6.60
CA ASP A 155 11.92 21.01 6.24
C ASP A 155 12.82 20.12 7.12
N GLU A 156 12.40 19.83 8.36
CA GLU A 156 13.09 18.96 9.31
C GLU A 156 13.16 17.47 8.87
N LEU A 157 12.24 17.04 8.00
CA LEU A 157 12.31 15.74 7.29
C LEU A 157 13.06 15.83 5.95
N GLY A 158 13.33 17.03 5.47
CA GLY A 158 13.79 17.36 4.11
C GLY A 158 15.12 16.74 3.69
N SER A 159 15.90 16.15 4.61
CA SER A 159 17.13 15.43 4.29
C SER A 159 17.06 13.90 4.41
N GLY A 160 16.01 13.34 5.01
CA GLY A 160 15.87 11.90 5.31
C GLY A 160 14.98 11.11 4.32
N THR A 161 14.34 11.79 3.38
CA THR A 161 13.27 11.27 2.51
C THR A 161 13.76 10.67 1.18
N LYS A 162 15.07 10.73 0.92
CA LYS A 162 15.65 10.19 -0.32
C LYS A 162 16.05 8.73 -0.13
N PHE A 163 15.23 7.83 -0.66
CA PHE A 163 15.56 6.42 -0.74
C PHE A 163 16.55 6.19 -1.89
N ASN A 164 17.75 5.70 -1.57
CA ASN A 164 18.64 5.14 -2.59
C ASN A 164 18.20 3.71 -2.90
N PHE A 165 17.50 3.52 -4.03
CA PHE A 165 17.02 2.21 -4.46
C PHE A 165 18.07 1.45 -5.26
N GLN A 166 18.07 0.12 -5.18
CA GLN A 166 18.96 -0.72 -5.96
C GLN A 166 18.58 -0.74 -7.45
N LEU A 167 17.33 -1.09 -7.75
CA LEU A 167 16.78 -1.17 -9.10
C LEU A 167 15.65 -0.17 -9.31
N THR A 168 14.76 -0.05 -8.32
CA THR A 168 13.48 0.64 -8.48
C THR A 168 13.61 2.10 -8.86
N LYS A 169 12.84 2.49 -9.88
CA LYS A 169 12.65 3.87 -10.32
C LYS A 169 11.28 4.37 -9.87
N PRO A 170 11.21 5.24 -8.85
CA PRO A 170 9.94 5.82 -8.43
C PRO A 170 9.38 6.77 -9.50
N ARG A 171 8.06 6.80 -9.61
CA ARG A 171 7.22 7.62 -10.48
C ARG A 171 5.99 8.07 -9.70
N HIS A 172 5.47 9.23 -10.06
CA HIS A 172 4.27 9.76 -9.46
C HIS A 172 3.07 9.54 -10.37
N THR A 173 1.98 9.05 -9.79
CA THR A 173 0.69 9.10 -10.47
C THR A 173 0.14 10.53 -10.45
N PRO A 174 -0.72 10.90 -11.42
CA PRO A 174 -1.37 12.20 -11.39
C PRO A 174 -2.20 12.40 -10.12
N GLU A 175 -2.30 13.64 -9.67
CA GLU A 175 -3.06 14.00 -8.48
C GLU A 175 -4.56 13.70 -8.67
N GLY A 176 -5.18 13.07 -7.66
CA GLY A 176 -6.61 12.74 -7.67
C GLY A 176 -6.98 11.51 -8.50
N GLU A 177 -6.06 10.91 -9.24
CA GLU A 177 -6.31 9.70 -10.03
C GLU A 177 -6.11 8.44 -9.17
N THR A 178 -7.17 7.63 -9.09
CA THR A 178 -7.25 6.43 -8.26
C THR A 178 -7.78 5.24 -9.06
N LYS A 179 -7.52 4.02 -8.60
CA LYS A 179 -8.19 2.82 -9.07
C LYS A 179 -9.72 2.98 -8.82
N PRO A 180 -10.60 2.48 -9.69
CA PRO A 180 -10.35 1.67 -10.88
C PRO A 180 -10.19 2.44 -12.20
N ASN A 181 -9.35 3.48 -12.30
CA ASN A 181 -9.18 4.21 -13.57
C ASN A 181 -8.38 3.43 -14.64
N PRO A 182 -8.99 2.88 -15.72
CA PRO A 182 -8.27 2.11 -16.73
C PRO A 182 -7.31 2.97 -17.56
N LYS A 183 -7.60 4.27 -17.74
CA LYS A 183 -6.74 5.17 -18.49
C LYS A 183 -5.39 5.34 -17.80
N LEU A 184 -5.38 5.47 -16.48
CA LEU A 184 -4.14 5.57 -15.70
C LEU A 184 -3.29 4.30 -15.87
N LEU A 185 -3.91 3.11 -15.84
CA LEU A 185 -3.19 1.87 -16.08
C LEU A 185 -2.58 1.81 -17.49
N LEU A 186 -3.33 2.25 -18.52
CA LEU A 186 -2.82 2.33 -19.90
C LEU A 186 -1.67 3.34 -20.04
N ASP A 187 -1.75 4.48 -19.33
CA ASP A 187 -0.68 5.48 -19.30
C ASP A 187 0.60 4.91 -18.66
N ILE A 188 0.47 4.16 -17.55
CA ILE A 188 1.58 3.43 -16.90
C ILE A 188 2.23 2.43 -17.88
N ILE A 189 1.42 1.59 -18.54
CA ILE A 189 1.89 0.60 -19.53
C ILE A 189 2.65 1.28 -20.67
N SER A 190 2.10 2.38 -21.19
CA SER A 190 2.74 3.14 -22.26
C SER A 190 4.04 3.81 -21.81
N GLU A 191 4.10 4.36 -20.59
CA GLU A 191 5.31 5.00 -20.04
C GLU A 191 6.47 4.01 -19.91
N VAL A 192 6.20 2.79 -19.45
CA VAL A 192 7.23 1.75 -19.31
C VAL A 192 7.57 1.05 -20.63
N GLY A 193 6.87 1.40 -21.72
CA GLY A 193 7.13 0.87 -23.06
C GLY A 193 6.60 -0.55 -23.29
N ALA A 194 5.58 -0.96 -22.55
CA ALA A 194 4.97 -2.28 -22.66
C ALA A 194 3.76 -2.28 -23.61
N ASN A 195 3.29 -3.49 -24.00
CA ASN A 195 2.03 -3.70 -24.69
C ASN A 195 1.00 -4.30 -23.73
N VAL A 196 -0.27 -3.95 -23.89
CA VAL A 196 -1.38 -4.36 -23.00
C VAL A 196 -1.51 -5.88 -22.96
N GLU A 197 -1.41 -6.53 -24.12
CA GLU A 197 -1.52 -7.97 -24.29
C GLU A 197 -0.41 -8.78 -23.59
N ASP A 198 0.74 -8.16 -23.35
CA ASP A 198 1.89 -8.79 -22.68
C ASP A 198 1.87 -8.61 -21.15
N CYS A 199 0.98 -7.76 -20.65
CA CYS A 199 0.84 -7.45 -19.24
C CYS A 199 -0.06 -8.46 -18.51
N VAL A 200 0.29 -8.70 -17.25
CA VAL A 200 -0.57 -9.28 -16.22
C VAL A 200 -0.68 -8.26 -15.08
N TYR A 201 -1.89 -8.01 -14.60
CA TYR A 201 -2.13 -7.21 -13.39
C TYR A 201 -2.59 -8.12 -12.25
N ILE A 202 -1.94 -8.04 -11.09
CA ILE A 202 -2.37 -8.75 -9.87
C ILE A 202 -2.67 -7.76 -8.73
N GLY A 203 -3.79 -7.98 -8.03
CA GLY A 203 -4.19 -7.22 -6.84
C GLY A 203 -5.29 -7.91 -6.03
N ASP A 204 -5.53 -7.42 -4.80
CA ASP A 204 -6.45 -8.01 -3.83
C ASP A 204 -7.87 -7.43 -3.88
N SER A 205 -8.12 -6.39 -4.70
CA SER A 205 -9.42 -5.73 -4.76
C SER A 205 -10.17 -6.01 -6.07
N GLU A 206 -11.30 -6.72 -6.00
CA GLU A 206 -12.14 -6.97 -7.19
C GLU A 206 -12.65 -5.68 -7.83
N MET A 207 -13.18 -4.76 -7.03
CA MET A 207 -13.79 -3.52 -7.52
C MET A 207 -12.78 -2.44 -7.92
N LYS A 208 -11.49 -2.61 -7.58
CA LYS A 208 -10.43 -1.65 -7.90
C LYS A 208 -9.43 -2.22 -8.88
N ASP A 209 -8.66 -3.22 -8.46
CA ASP A 209 -7.57 -3.79 -9.24
C ASP A 209 -8.10 -4.56 -10.46
N ILE A 210 -9.05 -5.45 -10.20
CA ILE A 210 -9.57 -6.36 -11.23
C ILE A 210 -10.45 -5.61 -12.22
N ASP A 211 -11.40 -4.82 -11.74
CA ASP A 211 -12.26 -3.98 -12.59
C ASP A 211 -11.45 -3.02 -13.47
N MET A 212 -10.39 -2.40 -12.94
CA MET A 212 -9.49 -1.54 -13.71
C MET A 212 -8.73 -2.31 -14.80
N ALA A 213 -8.14 -3.45 -14.46
CA ALA A 213 -7.37 -4.26 -15.40
C ALA A 213 -8.26 -4.76 -16.54
N GLN A 214 -9.47 -5.24 -16.23
CA GLN A 214 -10.44 -5.69 -17.22
C GLN A 214 -10.89 -4.56 -18.14
N GLN A 215 -11.21 -3.38 -17.59
CA GLN A 215 -11.56 -2.20 -18.40
C GLN A 215 -10.41 -1.71 -19.29
N ALA A 216 -9.16 -1.91 -18.87
CA ALA A 216 -7.97 -1.61 -19.67
C ALA A 216 -7.62 -2.72 -20.69
N GLY A 217 -8.32 -3.86 -20.68
CA GLY A 217 -8.00 -5.02 -21.52
C GLY A 217 -6.73 -5.77 -21.09
N VAL A 218 -6.24 -5.53 -19.88
CA VAL A 218 -5.08 -6.21 -19.28
C VAL A 218 -5.55 -7.53 -18.66
N THR A 219 -4.73 -8.58 -18.74
CA THR A 219 -5.03 -9.84 -18.05
C THR A 219 -4.99 -9.65 -16.54
N ASP A 220 -6.14 -9.81 -15.88
CA ASP A 220 -6.31 -9.64 -14.44
C ASP A 220 -6.14 -10.95 -13.66
N VAL A 221 -5.54 -10.85 -12.48
CA VAL A 221 -5.35 -11.94 -11.53
C VAL A 221 -5.75 -11.46 -10.14
N PHE A 222 -6.75 -12.10 -9.55
CA PHE A 222 -7.22 -11.78 -8.21
C PHE A 222 -6.41 -12.51 -7.14
N ALA A 223 -5.76 -11.75 -6.26
CA ALA A 223 -5.00 -12.25 -5.11
C ALA A 223 -5.93 -12.56 -3.93
N ARG A 224 -6.63 -13.71 -3.98
CA ARG A 224 -7.65 -14.06 -2.98
C ARG A 224 -7.09 -14.12 -1.56
N TYR A 225 -5.83 -14.54 -1.42
CA TYR A 225 -5.16 -14.65 -0.13
C TYR A 225 -5.08 -13.32 0.65
N GLY A 226 -5.10 -12.17 -0.05
CA GLY A 226 -5.04 -10.83 0.54
C GLY A 226 -6.34 -10.37 1.21
N THR A 227 -7.46 -11.04 0.95
CA THR A 227 -8.80 -10.57 1.36
C THR A 227 -9.23 -11.01 2.75
N SER A 228 -8.56 -12.01 3.32
CA SER A 228 -9.00 -12.70 4.55
C SER A 228 -8.97 -11.85 5.82
N HIS A 229 -8.38 -10.65 5.77
CA HIS A 229 -7.94 -9.92 6.96
C HIS A 229 -9.07 -9.06 7.57
N PHE A 230 -10.03 -8.65 6.75
CA PHE A 230 -11.19 -7.88 7.21
C PHE A 230 -12.25 -8.75 7.87
N GLU A 231 -12.43 -9.99 7.40
CA GLU A 231 -13.45 -10.91 7.94
C GLU A 231 -13.06 -11.47 9.30
N GLN A 232 -11.75 -11.63 9.55
CA GLN A 232 -11.22 -12.28 10.75
C GLN A 232 -10.87 -11.32 11.89
N ASN A 233 -10.83 -10.01 11.61
CA ASN A 233 -10.40 -8.99 12.58
C ASN A 233 -11.31 -7.75 12.54
N VAL A 234 -12.56 -7.93 12.99
CA VAL A 234 -13.58 -6.87 13.06
C VAL A 234 -13.13 -5.72 13.96
N GLU A 235 -12.53 -6.01 15.12
CA GLU A 235 -12.03 -4.98 16.04
C GLU A 235 -10.97 -4.09 15.37
N GLY A 236 -10.03 -4.69 14.64
CA GLY A 236 -9.02 -3.93 13.90
C GLY A 236 -9.61 -3.09 12.78
N TYR A 237 -10.66 -3.58 12.13
CA TYR A 237 -11.35 -2.83 11.07
C TYR A 237 -12.08 -1.62 11.66
N ASP A 238 -12.77 -1.81 12.80
CA ASP A 238 -13.42 -0.71 13.52
C ASP A 238 -12.40 0.32 14.01
N LEU A 239 -11.23 -0.13 14.49
CA LEU A 239 -10.14 0.78 14.85
C LEU A 239 -9.67 1.57 13.63
N LEU A 240 -9.37 0.92 12.50
CA LEU A 240 -8.98 1.63 11.26
C LEU A 240 -10.04 2.64 10.84
N ARG A 241 -11.32 2.26 10.88
CA ARG A 241 -12.43 3.14 10.50
C ARG A 241 -12.57 4.34 11.45
N SER A 242 -12.20 4.19 12.71
CA SER A 242 -12.23 5.27 13.71
C SER A 242 -11.13 6.32 13.50
N VAL A 243 -10.00 5.95 12.89
CA VAL A 243 -8.84 6.83 12.68
C VAL A 243 -8.46 7.03 11.22
N THR A 244 -9.25 6.54 10.26
CA THR A 244 -8.90 6.63 8.83
C THR A 244 -8.78 8.07 8.36
N HIS A 245 -7.89 8.31 7.40
CA HIS A 245 -7.75 9.58 6.70
C HIS A 245 -8.89 9.85 5.71
N TRP A 246 -9.77 8.87 5.47
CA TRP A 246 -10.87 9.03 4.52
C TRP A 246 -11.83 10.13 4.96
N THR A 247 -12.08 11.05 4.04
CA THR A 247 -13.11 12.07 4.16
C THR A 247 -14.48 11.50 3.80
N ASP A 248 -15.56 12.23 4.09
CA ASP A 248 -16.90 11.84 3.65
C ASP A 248 -16.98 11.70 2.11
N ALA A 249 -16.19 12.51 1.38
CA ALA A 249 -16.08 12.41 -0.07
C ALA A 249 -15.37 11.13 -0.53
N ASP A 250 -14.35 10.66 0.19
CA ASP A 250 -13.67 9.39 -0.11
C ASP A 250 -14.59 8.19 0.17
N VAL A 251 -15.32 8.23 1.29
CA VAL A 251 -16.32 7.21 1.63
C VAL A 251 -17.41 7.15 0.56
N GLU A 252 -17.90 8.30 0.10
CA GLU A 252 -18.90 8.34 -0.95
C GLU A 252 -18.36 7.84 -2.29
N ARG A 253 -17.12 8.19 -2.63
CA ARG A 253 -16.43 7.66 -3.82
C ARG A 253 -16.34 6.14 -3.79
N GLU A 254 -15.97 5.55 -2.66
CA GLU A 254 -15.88 4.08 -2.50
C GLU A 254 -17.25 3.40 -2.66
N LYS A 255 -18.33 4.02 -2.15
CA LYS A 255 -19.68 3.52 -2.42
C LYS A 255 -20.02 3.58 -3.91
N MET A 256 -19.72 4.70 -4.57
CA MET A 256 -19.95 4.86 -6.01
C MET A 256 -19.14 3.85 -6.83
N ILE A 257 -17.90 3.52 -6.44
CA ILE A 257 -17.09 2.45 -7.07
C ILE A 257 -17.81 1.12 -6.90
N LYS A 258 -18.26 0.79 -5.69
CA LYS A 258 -18.98 -0.46 -5.41
C LYS A 258 -20.30 -0.56 -6.17
N GLU A 259 -21.02 0.54 -6.35
CA GLU A 259 -22.30 0.59 -7.09
C GLU A 259 -22.11 0.49 -8.61
N ASN A 260 -21.03 1.07 -9.15
CA ASN A 260 -20.71 1.05 -10.59
C ASN A 260 -19.84 -0.14 -10.99
N TYR A 261 -19.41 -0.98 -10.04
CA TYR A 261 -18.60 -2.16 -10.30
C TYR A 261 -19.30 -3.06 -11.32
N HIS A 262 -18.62 -3.34 -12.44
CA HIS A 262 -19.18 -4.10 -13.57
C HIS A 262 -19.51 -5.56 -13.22
N SER A 263 -19.10 -6.02 -12.03
CA SER A 263 -19.43 -7.35 -11.48
C SER A 263 -19.02 -8.50 -12.39
N MET A 264 -18.03 -8.29 -13.25
CA MET A 264 -17.42 -9.36 -14.03
C MET A 264 -16.50 -10.16 -13.11
N PRO A 265 -16.58 -11.51 -13.14
CA PRO A 265 -15.69 -12.32 -12.33
C PRO A 265 -14.23 -12.11 -12.78
N PRO A 266 -13.25 -12.23 -11.86
CA PRO A 266 -11.85 -12.22 -12.25
C PRO A 266 -11.55 -13.28 -13.32
N THR A 267 -10.72 -12.95 -14.30
CA THR A 267 -10.26 -13.88 -15.34
C THR A 267 -9.46 -15.02 -14.72
N TYR A 268 -8.60 -14.68 -13.75
CA TYR A 268 -7.84 -15.62 -12.94
C TYR A 268 -7.94 -15.26 -11.45
N SER A 269 -7.75 -16.23 -10.59
CA SER A 269 -7.59 -16.01 -9.16
C SER A 269 -6.54 -16.97 -8.62
N VAL A 270 -5.79 -16.51 -7.62
CA VAL A 270 -4.72 -17.29 -6.99
C VAL A 270 -4.84 -17.25 -5.46
N ASP A 271 -4.46 -18.35 -4.82
CA ASP A 271 -4.40 -18.47 -3.36
C ASP A 271 -2.97 -18.33 -2.82
N SER A 272 -1.98 -18.20 -3.71
CA SER A 272 -0.60 -17.83 -3.42
C SER A 272 0.05 -17.09 -4.58
N PHE A 273 0.99 -16.19 -4.30
CA PHE A 273 1.63 -15.39 -5.36
C PHE A 273 2.43 -16.24 -6.37
N SER A 274 2.95 -17.40 -5.96
CA SER A 274 3.67 -18.33 -6.85
C SER A 274 2.82 -18.94 -7.96
N GLU A 275 1.50 -19.03 -7.80
CA GLU A 275 0.61 -19.59 -8.82
C GLU A 275 0.61 -18.78 -10.12
N LEU A 276 1.10 -17.53 -10.10
CA LEU A 276 1.39 -16.77 -11.32
C LEU A 276 2.30 -17.56 -12.29
N LEU A 277 3.26 -18.31 -11.77
CA LEU A 277 4.19 -19.11 -12.59
C LEU A 277 3.54 -20.36 -13.20
N ASP A 278 2.41 -20.81 -12.65
CA ASP A 278 1.62 -21.92 -13.19
C ASP A 278 0.62 -21.44 -14.25
N LEU A 279 0.13 -20.20 -14.11
CA LEU A 279 -0.86 -19.61 -15.02
C LEU A 279 -0.24 -19.05 -16.31
N PHE A 280 0.98 -18.52 -16.25
CA PHE A 280 1.59 -17.79 -17.36
C PHE A 280 3.00 -18.27 -17.68
N ASP A 281 3.33 -18.30 -18.97
CA ASP A 281 4.70 -18.51 -19.41
C ASP A 281 5.42 -17.15 -19.49
N PHE A 282 6.14 -16.82 -18.43
CA PHE A 282 6.89 -15.57 -18.36
C PHE A 282 8.19 -15.62 -19.17
N CYS A 283 8.38 -14.61 -20.03
CA CYS A 283 9.58 -14.41 -20.84
C CYS A 283 10.20 -13.02 -20.61
N ALA A 284 11.39 -12.79 -21.18
CA ALA A 284 12.11 -11.55 -21.02
C ALA A 284 11.40 -10.38 -21.71
N PHE A 285 11.35 -9.23 -21.04
CA PHE A 285 10.86 -7.98 -21.60
C PHE A 285 11.80 -7.48 -22.70
N ASP A 286 11.29 -7.27 -23.91
CA ASP A 286 12.08 -6.86 -25.07
C ASP A 286 11.94 -5.37 -25.43
N GLY A 287 11.04 -4.65 -24.76
CA GLY A 287 10.78 -3.22 -24.93
C GLY A 287 10.29 -2.82 -26.33
N LYS A 288 9.81 -3.77 -27.13
CA LYS A 288 9.31 -3.50 -28.48
C LYS A 288 7.79 -3.31 -28.44
N LYS A 289 7.33 -2.15 -28.87
CA LYS A 289 5.91 -1.97 -29.17
C LYS A 289 5.56 -2.83 -30.38
N HIS A 290 4.59 -3.73 -30.23
CA HIS A 290 4.09 -4.48 -31.37
C HIS A 290 3.30 -3.51 -32.26
N GLU A 291 3.79 -3.28 -33.49
CA GLU A 291 3.03 -2.50 -34.48
C GLU A 291 1.73 -3.27 -34.78
N GLN A 292 0.58 -2.67 -34.44
CA GLN A 292 -0.74 -3.11 -34.92
C GLN A 292 -0.95 -2.64 -36.36
#